data_AF-A0A950H213-F1
#
_entry.id   AF-A0A950H213-F1
#
_cell.length_a   1.000
_cell.length_b   1.000
_cell.length_c   1.000
_cell.angle_alpha   90.00
_cell.angle_beta   90.00
_cell.angle_gamma   90.00
#
_symmetry.space_group_name_H-M   'P 1'
#
loop_
_entity.id
_entity.type
_entity.pdbx_description
1 polymer ?
#
loop_
_entity_poly.entity_id
_entity_poly.type
_entity_poly.pdbx_seq_one_letter_code
_entity_poly.pdbx_strand_id
1 'polypeptide(L)' 'MLTRQNKLLGDCSIFDRSQSGARLRLFANLEVPPRFRLHDLGSDEVFEAMIAWRRGPDLGVRLQEPLVGL' A
#
# COMPACT_ATOMS: atom_id res chain seq x y z
N MET A 1 5.11 -0.13 3.82
CA MET A 1 5.01 0.26 2.38
C MET A 1 6.40 0.39 1.79
N LEU A 2 6.60 -0.03 0.54
CA LEU A 2 7.90 -0.03 -0.14
C LEU A 2 7.82 0.69 -1.48
N THR A 3 8.91 1.30 -1.95
CA THR A 3 9.05 1.71 -3.35
C THR A 3 9.12 0.48 -4.27
N ARG A 4 9.03 0.68 -5.59
CA ARG A 4 9.26 -0.42 -6.55
C ARG A 4 10.67 -1.01 -6.48
N GLN A 5 11.64 -0.25 -5.98
CA GLN A 5 13.02 -0.69 -5.72
C GLN A 5 13.20 -1.29 -4.31
N ASN A 6 12.12 -1.69 -3.63
CA ASN A 6 12.15 -2.29 -2.30
C ASN A 6 12.70 -1.38 -1.17
N LYS A 7 12.71 -0.06 -1.37
CA LYS A 7 13.07 0.89 -0.31
C LYS A 7 11.87 1.15 0.59
N LEU A 8 12.05 1.10 1.91
CA LEU A 8 10.99 1.44 2.86
C LEU A 8 10.52 2.89 2.67
N LEU A 9 9.22 3.06 2.40
CA LEU A 9 8.55 4.36 2.43
C LEU A 9 8.08 4.71 3.84
N GLY A 10 7.56 3.72 4.57
CA GLY A 10 7.06 3.86 5.93
C GLY A 10 5.91 2.90 6.22
N ASP A 11 5.46 2.93 7.46
CA ASP A 11 4.38 2.06 7.95
C ASP A 11 2.99 2.68 7.73
N CYS A 12 2.00 1.81 7.62
CA CYS A 12 0.59 2.16 7.54
C CYS A 12 -0.27 1.05 8.14
N SER A 13 -1.46 1.40 8.62
CA SER A 13 -2.51 0.41 8.91
C SER A 13 -3.36 0.15 7.67
N ILE A 14 -3.70 -1.11 7.44
CA ILE A 14 -4.76 -1.50 6.49
C ILE A 14 -6.08 -1.48 7.27
N PHE A 15 -6.96 -0.52 6.97
CA PHE A 15 -8.25 -0.36 7.66
C PHE A 15 -9.35 -1.25 7.07
N ASP A 16 -9.37 -1.35 5.74
CA ASP A 16 -10.24 -2.24 4.98
C ASP A 16 -9.51 -2.71 3.71
N ARG A 17 -9.83 -3.93 3.26
CA ARG A 17 -9.23 -4.58 2.08
C ARG A 17 -10.31 -5.33 1.33
N SER A 18 -10.34 -5.15 0.02
CA SER A 18 -11.08 -5.99 -0.93
C SER A 18 -10.10 -6.68 -1.86
N GLN A 19 -10.60 -7.48 -2.81
CA GLN A 19 -9.76 -8.13 -3.80
C GLN A 19 -9.01 -7.13 -4.70
N SER A 20 -9.57 -5.94 -4.93
CA SER A 20 -9.05 -4.96 -5.91
C SER A 20 -8.59 -3.64 -5.29
N GLY A 21 -8.66 -3.50 -3.97
CA GLY A 21 -8.29 -2.26 -3.32
C GLY A 21 -8.15 -2.36 -1.80
N ALA A 22 -7.62 -1.29 -1.21
CA ALA A 22 -7.51 -1.16 0.23
C ALA A 22 -7.59 0.32 0.65
N ARG A 23 -8.05 0.54 1.88
CA ARG A 23 -7.89 1.82 2.58
C ARG A 23 -6.72 1.70 3.56
N LEU A 24 -5.71 2.52 3.33
CA LEU A 24 -4.55 2.63 4.22
C LEU A 24 -4.68 3.89 5.08
N ARG A 25 -4.20 3.82 6.32
CA ARG A 25 -3.94 5.00 7.15
C ARG A 25 -2.46 5.16 7.38
N LEU A 26 -1.93 6.31 6.98
CA LEU A 26 -0.52 6.66 7.15
C LEU A 26 -0.28 7.19 8.56
N PHE A 27 0.78 6.73 9.22
CA PHE A 27 1.16 7.21 10.56
C PHE A 27 1.99 8.49 10.54
N ALA A 28 2.50 8.87 9.36
CA ALA A 28 3.25 10.09 9.14
C ALA A 28 2.78 10.77 7.85
N ASN A 29 3.05 12.07 7.73
CA ASN A 29 2.82 12.80 6.50
C ASN A 29 3.88 12.38 5.45
N LEU A 30 3.62 11.26 4.78
CA LEU A 30 4.49 10.63 3.80
C LEU A 30 4.10 11.06 2.39
N GLU A 31 5.08 11.53 1.63
CA GLU A 31 4.97 11.58 0.18
C GLU A 31 5.02 10.15 -0.37
N VAL A 32 3.84 9.63 -0.71
CA VAL A 32 3.71 8.29 -1.30
C VAL A 32 3.67 8.44 -2.82
N PRO A 33 4.56 7.76 -3.56
CA PRO A 33 4.53 7.82 -5.02
C PRO A 33 3.23 7.22 -5.58
N PRO A 34 2.80 7.60 -6.79
CA PRO A 34 1.55 7.11 -7.38
C PRO A 34 1.46 5.58 -7.50
N ARG A 35 2.61 4.90 -7.58
CA ARG A 35 2.75 3.44 -7.58
C ARG A 35 3.79 3.01 -6.54
N PHE A 36 3.44 2.02 -5.73
CA PHE A 36 4.31 1.48 -4.69
C PHE A 36 3.96 0.02 -4.42
N ARG A 37 4.74 -0.65 -3.56
CA ARG A 37 4.43 -2.00 -3.07
C ARG A 37 3.86 -1.93 -1.67
N LEU A 38 2.73 -2.59 -1.46
CA LEU A 38 2.13 -2.78 -0.15
C LEU A 38 2.46 -4.20 0.32
N HIS A 39 3.25 -4.32 1.39
CA HIS A 39 3.43 -5.59 2.09
C HIS A 39 2.37 -5.67 3.17
N ASP A 40 1.48 -6.66 3.06
CA ASP A 40 0.49 -6.99 4.06
C ASP A 40 1.11 -8.00 5.03
N LEU A 41 1.48 -7.55 6.23
CA LEU A 41 2.10 -8.40 7.24
C LEU A 41 1.14 -9.46 7.80
N GLY A 42 -0.18 -9.31 7.63
CA GLY A 42 -1.17 -10.26 8.11
C GLY A 42 -1.28 -11.49 7.21
N SER A 43 -1.15 -11.32 5.89
CA SER A 43 -1.17 -12.42 4.91
C SER A 43 0.21 -12.78 4.36
N ASP A 44 1.24 -12.01 4.70
CA ASP A 44 2.59 -12.09 4.13
C ASP A 44 2.62 -11.96 2.58
N GLU A 45 1.68 -11.18 2.05
CA GLU A 45 1.55 -10.93 0.61
C GLU A 45 2.09 -9.54 0.25
N VAL A 46 2.68 -9.41 -0.94
CA VAL A 46 3.11 -8.13 -1.49
C VAL A 46 2.28 -7.78 -2.70
N PHE A 47 1.66 -6.61 -2.71
CA PHE A 47 0.81 -6.13 -3.80
C PHE A 47 1.46 -4.94 -4.51
N GLU A 48 1.35 -4.84 -5.84
CA GLU A 48 1.46 -3.54 -6.50
C GLU A 48 0.21 -2.70 -6.19
N ALA A 49 0.43 -1.51 -5.65
CA ALA A 49 -0.60 -0.58 -5.23
C ALA A 49 -0.53 0.73 -6.03
N MET A 50 -1.68 1.22 -6.48
CA MET A 50 -1.83 2.50 -7.17
C MET A 50 -2.74 3.43 -6.38
N ILE A 51 -2.32 4.68 -6.16
CA ILE A 51 -3.14 5.68 -5.46
C ILE A 51 -4.41 5.98 -6.27
N ALA A 52 -5.58 5.82 -5.65
CA ALA A 52 -6.87 6.17 -6.23
C ALA A 52 -7.39 7.51 -5.68
N TRP A 53 -7.19 7.76 -4.38
CA TRP A 53 -7.55 9.00 -3.71
C TRP A 53 -6.73 9.18 -2.43
N ARG A 54 -6.68 10.41 -1.93
CA ARG A 54 -6.06 10.75 -0.64
C ARG A 54 -6.98 11.72 0.12
N ARG A 55 -7.20 11.48 1.41
CA ARG A 55 -7.97 12.35 2.29
C ARG A 55 -7.33 12.38 3.68
N GLY A 56 -6.58 13.45 3.98
CA GLY A 56 -5.82 13.54 5.22
C GLY A 56 -4.82 12.38 5.36
N PRO A 57 -4.83 11.62 6.46
CA PRO A 57 -3.94 10.48 6.65
C PRO A 57 -4.41 9.23 5.90
N ASP A 58 -5.62 9.24 5.33
CA ASP A 58 -6.17 8.07 4.65
C ASP A 58 -5.83 8.10 3.15
N LEU A 59 -5.39 6.94 2.66
CA LEU A 59 -4.99 6.70 1.28
C LEU A 59 -5.78 5.51 0.73
N GLY A 60 -6.61 5.77 -0.28
CA GLY A 60 -7.26 4.70 -1.03
C GLY A 60 -6.38 4.22 -2.15
N VAL A 61 -6.19 2.91 -2.26
CA VAL A 61 -5.38 2.29 -3.30
C VAL A 61 -6.14 1.22 -4.06
N ARG A 62 -5.81 1.08 -5.35
CA ARG A 62 -6.12 -0.12 -6.13
C ARG A 62 -4.98 -1.11 -5.97
N LEU A 63 -5.33 -2.37 -5.71
CA LEU A 63 -4.39 -3.48 -5.60
C LEU A 63 -4.42 -4.28 -6.90
N GLN A 64 -3.24 -4.67 -7.38
CA GLN A 64 -3.09 -5.74 -8.37
C GLN A 64 -2.99 -7.10 -7.67
N GLU A 65 -2.87 -8.18 -8.44
CA GLU A 65 -2.60 -9.51 -7.87
C GLU A 65 -1.31 -9.52 -7.03
N PRO A 66 -1.22 -10.37 -6.00
CA PRO A 66 0.00 -10.53 -5.22
C PRO A 66 1.20 -10.88 -6.11
N LEU A 67 2.34 -10.27 -5.83
CA LEU A 67 3.62 -10.63 -6.41
C LEU A 67 4.06 -11.98 -5.84
N VAL A 68 4.29 -12.95 -6.73
CA VAL A 68 4.78 -14.28 -6.37
C VAL A 68 6.29 -14.35 -6.59
N GLY A 69 7.05 -14.84 -5.60
CA GLY A 69 8.47 -15.17 -5.74
C GLY A 69 9.47 -14.01 -5.55
N LEU A 70 9.17 -13.06 -4.65
CA LEU A 70 10.14 -12.07 -4.16
C LEU A 70 11.11 -12.65 -3.13
#